data_AF-A0A977PZR5-F1
#
_entry.id   AF-A0A977PZR5-F1
#
_cell.length_a   1.000
_cell.length_b   1.000
_cell.length_c   1.000
_cell.angle_alpha   90.00
_cell.angle_beta   90.00
_cell.angle_gamma   90.00
#
_symmetry.space_group_name_H-M   'P 1'
#
loop_
_entity.id
_entity.type
_entity.pdbx_description
1 polymer ?
#
loop_
_entity_poly.entity_id
_entity_poly.type
_entity_poly.pdbx_seq_one_letter_code
_entity_poly.pdbx_strand_id
1 'polypeptide(L)'
;MTSFVFYLGISFILLHEMDAVRCHEWRIFPGLSLLKNSTGFLAFMVLHIPLFVWILIAQGDGAFRRGFDIFLVIHLGLHLLFLTHQKNEFKDWISWTIISGAAICGAIDLIQIMH
;
A
#
# COMPACT_ATOMS: atom_id res chain seq x y z
N MET A 1 11.95 -17.66 8.03
CA MET A 1 11.31 -17.37 9.33
C MET A 1 10.35 -16.21 9.15
N THR A 2 9.13 -16.32 9.64
CA THR A 2 8.17 -15.21 9.71
C THR A 2 8.75 -14.11 10.61
N SER A 3 8.96 -12.91 10.06
CA SER A 3 9.51 -11.79 10.80
C SER A 3 8.37 -10.89 11.29
N PHE A 4 8.50 -10.40 12.52
CA PHE A 4 7.61 -9.37 13.05
C PHE A 4 7.54 -8.14 12.10
N VAL A 5 8.67 -7.80 11.48
CA VAL A 5 8.79 -6.67 10.55
C VAL A 5 7.92 -6.84 9.31
N PHE A 6 7.88 -8.03 8.70
CA PHE A 6 7.03 -8.29 7.53
C PHE A 6 5.55 -8.10 7.86
N TYR A 7 5.09 -8.64 8.99
CA TYR A 7 3.70 -8.48 9.45
C TYR A 7 3.35 -7.04 9.82
N LEU A 8 4.31 -6.30 10.37
CA LEU A 8 4.16 -4.88 10.63
C LEU A 8 4.02 -4.11 9.31
N GLY A 9 4.80 -4.46 8.28
CA GLY A 9 4.67 -3.94 6.92
C GLY A 9 3.30 -4.21 6.29
N ILE A 10 2.80 -5.45 6.41
CA ILE A 10 1.42 -5.80 6.00
C ILE A 10 0.41 -4.92 6.75
N SER A 11 0.58 -4.74 8.06
CA SER A 11 -0.33 -3.94 8.86
C SER A 11 -0.34 -2.47 8.43
N PHE A 12 0.83 -1.90 8.13
CA PHE A 12 0.93 -0.54 7.60
C PHE A 12 0.28 -0.39 6.24
N ILE A 13 0.44 -1.34 5.30
CA ILE A 13 -0.21 -1.21 3.99
C ILE A 13 -1.73 -1.34 4.12
N LEU A 14 -2.24 -2.25 4.97
CA LEU A 14 -3.69 -2.37 5.19
C LEU A 14 -4.26 -1.09 5.82
N LEU A 15 -3.54 -0.49 6.76
CA LEU A 15 -3.91 0.80 7.35
C LEU A 15 -3.81 1.94 6.32
N HIS A 16 -2.83 1.88 5.42
CA HIS A 16 -2.72 2.82 4.30
C HIS A 16 -3.96 2.73 3.40
N GLU A 17 -4.46 1.54 3.07
CA GLU A 17 -5.67 1.42 2.26
C GLU A 17 -6.90 2.02 2.94
N MET A 18 -7.00 1.94 4.28
CA MET A 18 -8.06 2.65 5.03
C MET A 18 -7.90 4.17 4.90
N ASP A 19 -6.68 4.67 4.97
CA ASP A 19 -6.37 6.09 4.77
C ASP A 19 -6.58 6.52 3.31
N ALA A 20 -6.30 5.65 2.33
CA ALA A 20 -6.54 5.87 0.92
C ALA A 20 -8.05 6.01 0.63
N VAL A 21 -8.90 5.26 1.34
CA VAL A 21 -10.35 5.48 1.30
C VAL A 21 -10.72 6.86 1.86
N ARG A 22 -10.15 7.25 3.01
CA ARG A 22 -10.37 8.58 3.62
C ARG A 22 -9.92 9.72 2.68
N CYS A 23 -8.81 9.54 1.98
CA CYS A 23 -8.17 10.50 1.07
C CYS A 23 -8.63 10.37 -0.39
N HIS A 24 -9.66 9.57 -0.66
CA HIS A 24 -10.26 9.42 -1.98
C HIS A 24 -9.27 9.04 -3.10
N GLU A 25 -8.30 8.16 -2.82
CA GLU A 25 -7.18 7.85 -3.74
C GLU A 25 -7.64 7.35 -5.12
N TRP A 26 -8.83 6.72 -5.22
CA TRP A 26 -9.43 6.33 -6.50
C TRP A 26 -9.61 7.50 -7.48
N ARG A 27 -9.59 8.76 -7.02
CA ARG A 27 -9.62 9.97 -7.87
C ARG A 27 -8.30 10.25 -8.58
N ILE A 28 -7.21 9.62 -8.13
CA ILE A 28 -5.85 9.74 -8.66
C ILE A 28 -5.49 8.47 -9.44
N PHE A 29 -5.86 7.31 -8.91
CA PHE A 29 -5.48 6.01 -9.46
C PHE A 29 -5.84 5.90 -10.96
N PRO A 30 -4.87 5.59 -11.84
CA PRO A 30 -5.12 5.46 -13.28
C PRO A 30 -6.23 4.44 -13.57
N GLY A 31 -7.18 4.83 -14.42
CA GLY A 31 -8.36 4.00 -14.74
C GLY A 31 -9.55 4.27 -13.82
N LEU A 32 -9.38 4.22 -12.49
CA LEU A 32 -10.46 4.55 -11.54
C LEU A 32 -10.81 6.03 -11.53
N SER A 33 -9.83 6.91 -11.80
CA SER A 33 -10.01 8.37 -11.85
C SER A 33 -10.94 8.85 -12.96
N LEU A 34 -11.23 8.00 -13.94
CA LEU A 34 -12.16 8.25 -15.05
C LEU A 34 -13.63 7.93 -14.67
N LEU A 35 -13.84 7.18 -13.58
CA LEU A 35 -15.17 6.77 -13.16
C LEU A 35 -15.88 7.88 -12.37
N LYS A 36 -17.22 7.84 -12.36
CA LYS A 36 -18.02 8.65 -11.45
C LYS A 36 -17.60 8.35 -10.01
N ASN A 37 -17.50 9.38 -9.15
CA ASN A 37 -16.97 9.25 -7.79
C ASN A 37 -17.58 8.09 -6.98
N SER A 38 -18.90 7.87 -7.05
CA SER A 38 -19.58 6.75 -6.37
C SER A 38 -19.17 5.38 -6.90
N THR A 39 -18.99 5.26 -8.22
CA THR A 39 -18.56 4.03 -8.89
C THR A 39 -17.09 3.76 -8.64
N GLY A 40 -16.24 4.80 -8.69
CA GLY A 40 -14.82 4.71 -8.36
C GLY A 40 -14.59 4.26 -6.93
N PHE A 41 -15.33 4.83 -5.96
CA PHE A 41 -15.30 4.39 -4.56
C PHE A 41 -15.70 2.91 -4.40
N LEU A 42 -16.83 2.51 -5.00
CA LEU A 42 -17.30 1.11 -4.91
C LEU A 42 -16.29 0.15 -5.55
N ALA A 43 -15.78 0.48 -6.74
CA ALA A 43 -14.78 -0.33 -7.43
C ALA A 43 -13.50 -0.43 -6.62
N PHE A 44 -13.00 0.68 -6.07
CA PHE A 44 -11.83 0.70 -5.19
C PHE A 44 -12.05 -0.27 -4.02
N MET A 45 -13.12 -0.10 -3.24
CA MET A 45 -13.44 -0.97 -2.10
C MET A 45 -13.52 -2.46 -2.47
N VAL A 46 -14.26 -2.80 -3.54
CA VAL A 46 -14.48 -4.20 -3.92
C VAL A 46 -13.21 -4.86 -4.45
N LEU A 47 -12.36 -4.13 -5.19
CA LEU A 47 -11.09 -4.65 -5.70
C LEU A 47 -10.07 -4.94 -4.60
N HIS A 48 -10.19 -4.29 -3.44
CA HIS A 48 -9.33 -4.58 -2.29
C HIS A 48 -9.66 -5.93 -1.63
N ILE A 49 -10.88 -6.44 -1.72
CA ILE A 49 -11.25 -7.73 -1.14
C ILE A 49 -10.38 -8.88 -1.71
N PRO A 50 -10.33 -9.13 -3.03
CA PRO A 50 -9.48 -10.17 -3.58
C PRO A 50 -7.99 -9.89 -3.35
N LEU A 51 -7.58 -8.62 -3.35
CA LEU A 51 -6.19 -8.23 -3.03
C LEU A 51 -5.80 -8.65 -1.60
N PHE A 52 -6.64 -8.36 -0.62
CA PHE A 52 -6.39 -8.72 0.78
C PHE A 52 -6.41 -10.23 0.98
N VAL A 53 -7.36 -10.94 0.36
CA VAL A 53 -7.37 -12.41 0.39
C VAL A 53 -6.07 -12.97 -0.19
N TRP A 54 -5.60 -12.43 -1.32
CA TRP A 54 -4.35 -12.86 -1.93
C TRP A 54 -3.13 -12.62 -1.01
N ILE A 55 -3.01 -11.44 -0.40
CA ILE A 55 -1.94 -11.13 0.56
C ILE A 55 -1.95 -12.12 1.74
N LEU A 56 -3.14 -12.38 2.30
CA LEU A 56 -3.29 -13.23 3.48
C LEU A 56 -2.99 -14.71 3.22
N ILE A 57 -3.20 -15.19 1.99
CA ILE A 57 -2.87 -16.57 1.58
C ILE A 57 -1.39 -16.67 1.17
N ALA A 58 -0.87 -15.67 0.46
CA ALA A 58 0.46 -15.71 -0.13
C ALA A 58 1.60 -15.33 0.85
N GLN A 59 1.28 -14.75 2.01
CA GLN A 59 2.26 -14.31 3.02
C GLN A 59 3.34 -15.34 3.42
N GLY A 60 3.06 -16.65 3.29
CA GLY A 60 3.99 -17.73 3.64
C GLY A 60 4.98 -18.07 2.53
N ASP A 61 4.73 -17.60 1.31
CA ASP A 61 5.60 -17.84 0.15
C ASP A 61 6.78 -16.86 0.12
N GLY A 62 7.99 -17.39 -0.03
CA GLY A 62 9.21 -16.59 0.00
C GLY A 62 9.41 -15.71 -1.24
N ALA A 63 8.82 -16.08 -2.38
CA ALA A 63 8.83 -15.24 -3.57
C ALA A 63 7.84 -14.07 -3.42
N PHE A 64 6.63 -14.35 -2.94
CA PHE A 64 5.63 -13.33 -2.61
C PHE A 64 6.19 -12.33 -1.61
N ARG A 65 6.76 -12.79 -0.49
CA ARG A 65 7.33 -11.90 0.54
C ARG A 65 8.37 -10.93 -0.03
N ARG A 66 9.36 -11.44 -0.77
CA ARG A 66 10.36 -10.59 -1.44
C ARG A 66 9.72 -9.59 -2.39
N GLY A 67 8.78 -10.03 -3.22
CA GLY A 67 8.06 -9.17 -4.16
C GLY A 67 7.25 -8.09 -3.44
N PHE A 68 6.60 -8.46 -2.35
CA PHE A 68 5.79 -7.57 -1.52
C PHE A 68 6.66 -6.51 -0.84
N ASP A 69 7.80 -6.87 -0.27
CA ASP A 69 8.71 -5.90 0.35
C ASP A 69 9.25 -4.89 -0.67
N ILE A 70 9.62 -5.35 -1.87
CA ILE A 70 10.02 -4.48 -2.98
C ILE A 70 8.86 -3.55 -3.35
N PHE A 71 7.64 -4.08 -3.42
CA PHE A 71 6.44 -3.29 -3.67
C PHE A 71 6.25 -2.21 -2.62
N LEU A 72 6.40 -2.49 -1.31
CA LEU A 72 6.25 -1.47 -0.26
C LEU A 72 7.23 -0.29 -0.43
N VAL A 73 8.48 -0.59 -0.81
CA VAL A 73 9.50 0.45 -1.07
C VAL A 73 9.16 1.26 -2.31
N ILE A 74 8.78 0.60 -3.41
CA ILE A 74 8.38 1.26 -4.66
C ILE A 74 7.10 2.10 -4.45
N HIS A 75 6.17 1.62 -3.63
CA HIS A 75 4.90 2.27 -3.33
C HIS A 75 5.10 3.64 -2.70
N LEU A 76 6.04 3.78 -1.76
CA LEU A 76 6.45 5.10 -1.26
C LEU A 76 6.97 5.99 -2.39
N GLY A 77 7.77 5.44 -3.31
CA GLY A 77 8.24 6.15 -4.51
C GLY A 77 7.10 6.64 -5.41
N LEU A 78 6.04 5.85 -5.57
CA LEU A 78 4.84 6.27 -6.30
C LEU A 78 4.16 7.44 -5.59
N HIS A 79 3.97 7.36 -4.27
CA HIS A 79 3.40 8.47 -3.49
C HIS A 79 4.22 9.75 -3.57
N LEU A 80 5.55 9.63 -3.56
CA LEU A 80 6.45 10.76 -3.79
C LEU A 80 6.28 11.36 -5.20
N LEU A 81 6.09 10.54 -6.23
CA LEU A 81 5.81 11.00 -7.60
C LEU A 81 4.49 11.76 -7.69
N PHE A 82 3.44 11.28 -7.00
CA PHE A 82 2.11 11.87 -7.00
C PHE A 82 1.92 13.01 -5.97
N LEU A 83 2.98 13.46 -5.29
CA LEU A 83 2.95 14.60 -4.36
C LEU A 83 2.36 15.87 -4.98
N THR A 84 2.70 16.14 -6.24
CA THR A 84 2.27 17.35 -6.97
C THR A 84 0.90 17.19 -7.65
N HIS A 85 0.30 16.00 -7.59
CA HIS A 85 -0.97 15.73 -8.23
C HIS A 85 -2.08 16.55 -7.55
N GLN A 86 -2.89 17.28 -8.33
CA GLN A 86 -3.87 18.24 -7.79
C GLN A 86 -4.91 17.62 -6.86
N LYS A 87 -5.19 16.33 -7.05
CA LYS A 87 -6.15 15.56 -6.24
C LYS A 87 -5.51 14.75 -5.11
N ASN A 88 -4.21 14.95 -4.83
CA ASN A 88 -3.54 14.29 -3.73
C ASN A 88 -3.99 14.89 -2.38
N GLU A 89 -4.61 14.05 -1.55
CA GLU A 89 -5.13 14.41 -0.23
C GLU A 89 -4.23 13.90 0.92
N PHE A 90 -3.14 13.16 0.65
CA PHE A 90 -2.17 12.67 1.64
C PHE A 90 -1.23 13.78 2.12
N LYS A 91 -1.74 14.68 2.97
CA LYS A 91 -1.02 15.89 3.41
C LYS A 91 -0.60 15.88 4.88
N ASP A 92 -1.19 14.99 5.67
CA ASP A 92 -0.94 14.95 7.11
C ASP A 92 0.16 13.96 7.50
N TRP A 93 0.73 14.20 8.68
CA TRP A 93 1.84 13.40 9.19
C TRP A 93 1.43 11.96 9.50
N ILE A 94 0.15 11.67 9.74
CA ILE A 94 -0.33 10.31 10.01
C ILE A 94 -0.26 9.51 8.71
N SER A 95 -0.81 10.03 7.61
CA SER A 95 -0.70 9.44 6.28
C SER A 95 0.75 9.13 5.91
N TRP A 96 1.64 10.11 6.07
CA TRP A 96 3.06 9.93 5.75
C TRP A 96 3.77 8.95 6.67
N THR A 97 3.38 8.87 7.95
CA THR A 97 3.91 7.87 8.90
C THR A 97 3.50 6.46 8.48
N ILE A 98 2.25 6.27 8.04
CA ILE A 98 1.74 4.96 7.60
C ILE A 98 2.46 4.53 6.31
N ILE A 99 2.53 5.41 5.30
CA ILE A 99 3.16 5.11 4.00
C ILE A 99 4.66 4.84 4.16
N SER A 100 5.38 5.73 4.85
CA SER A 100 6.82 5.54 5.09
C SER A 100 7.11 4.36 6.01
N GLY A 101 6.25 4.12 7.02
CA GLY A 101 6.34 2.96 7.90
C GLY A 101 6.27 1.64 7.14
N ALA A 102 5.36 1.52 6.17
CA ALA A 102 5.28 0.36 5.28
C ALA A 102 6.60 0.15 4.51
N ALA A 103 7.12 1.21 3.88
CA ALA A 103 8.36 1.13 3.10
C ALA A 103 9.59 0.79 3.95
N ILE A 104 9.70 1.36 5.16
CA ILE A 104 10.79 1.04 6.10
C ILE A 104 10.72 -0.43 6.51
N CYS A 105 9.52 -0.97 6.79
CA CYS A 105 9.37 -2.38 7.12
C CYS A 105 9.82 -3.27 5.95
N GLY A 106 9.38 -2.98 4.72
CA GLY A 106 9.80 -3.74 3.54
C GLY A 106 11.32 -3.68 3.32
N ALA A 107 11.94 -2.51 3.47
CA ALA A 107 13.39 -2.37 3.33
C ALA A 107 14.17 -3.16 4.39
N ILE A 108 13.75 -3.10 5.66
CA ILE A 108 14.38 -3.86 6.75
C ILE A 108 14.22 -5.36 6.52
N ASP A 109 13.03 -5.80 6.11
CA ASP A 109 12.76 -7.21 5.89
C ASP A 109 13.58 -7.78 4.71
N LEU A 110 13.70 -7.03 3.61
CA LEU A 110 14.57 -7.37 2.48
C LEU A 110 16.03 -7.58 2.92
N ILE A 111 16.54 -6.71 3.77
CA ILE A 111 17.91 -6.85 4.30
C ILE A 111 18.02 -8.12 5.15
N GLN A 112 17.01 -8.43 5.96
CA GLN A 112 16.99 -9.62 6.82
C GLN A 112 16.92 -10.95 6.06
N ILE A 113 16.26 -10.98 4.90
CA ILE A 113 16.13 -12.21 4.09
C ILE A 113 17.26 -12.38 3.07
N MET A 114 18.05 -11.32 2.82
CA MET A 114 19.25 -11.38 1.97
C MET A 114 20.52 -11.80 2.73
N HIS A 115 20.51 -11.70 4.06
CA HIS A 115 21.57 -12.15 4.96
C HIS A 115 21.29 -13.56 5.50
#